data_AF-A0A833JB80-F1
#
_entry.id   AF-A0A833JB80-F1
#
_cell.length_a   1.000
_cell.length_b   1.000
_cell.length_c   1.000
_cell.angle_alpha   90.00
_cell.angle_beta   90.00
_cell.angle_gamma   90.00
#
_symmetry.space_group_name_H-M   'P 1'
#
loop_
_entity.id
_entity.type
_entity.pdbx_description
1 polymer ?
#
loop_
_entity_poly.entity_id
_entity_poly.type
_entity_poly.pdbx_seq_one_letter_code
_entity_poly.pdbx_strand_id
1 'polypeptide(L)'
;MAIKILTMKLFINNLSKIIFIFFRFMPITLFLSCMFYCLTVNFTEKEKYSHIQKNLIKVPVLFENKSPLKNNQSIKLAMALFSIDKNKNVIHPIYDPTLEYRGLTLGKVFSEKRLVYIGDSAFESWGLLGSTLAHEVEVHGKQSFIKIEFINFLYQVLINIRNYLFKYEHKIEYNNYGTYLAEREAYNYEIKNKNRFLLNQNEEKSLKAIRDNKLYLCDI
;
A
#
# COMPACT_ATOMS: atom_id res chain seq x y z
N MET A 1 -17.72 -41.45 59.84
CA MET A 1 -17.31 -42.01 58.54
C MET A 1 -18.03 -41.36 57.35
N ALA A 2 -19.36 -41.18 57.40
CA ALA A 2 -20.15 -40.59 56.30
C ALA A 2 -19.76 -39.14 55.89
N ILE A 3 -19.48 -38.25 56.86
CA ILE A 3 -19.12 -36.84 56.58
C ILE A 3 -17.82 -36.74 55.76
N LYS A 4 -16.82 -37.60 56.05
CA LYS A 4 -15.53 -37.63 55.36
C LYS A 4 -15.66 -38.11 53.90
N ILE A 5 -16.63 -38.99 53.63
CA ILE A 5 -16.94 -39.47 52.27
C ILE A 5 -17.66 -38.38 51.46
N LEU A 6 -18.55 -37.61 52.11
CA LEU A 6 -19.29 -36.53 51.45
C LEU A 6 -18.37 -35.36 51.07
N THR A 7 -17.47 -34.94 51.96
CA THR A 7 -16.48 -33.88 51.67
C THR A 7 -15.50 -34.30 50.58
N MET A 8 -15.08 -35.56 50.56
CA MET A 8 -14.21 -36.08 49.50
C MET A 8 -14.90 -36.11 48.13
N LYS A 9 -16.18 -36.49 48.06
CA LYS A 9 -16.98 -36.44 46.82
C LYS A 9 -17.18 -35.00 46.31
N LEU A 10 -17.46 -34.06 47.20
CA LEU A 10 -17.59 -32.63 46.85
C LEU A 10 -16.27 -32.06 46.31
N PHE A 11 -15.15 -32.42 46.94
CA PHE A 11 -13.82 -32.00 46.48
C PHE A 11 -13.49 -32.55 45.08
N ILE A 12 -13.74 -33.85 44.85
CA ILE A 12 -13.50 -34.49 43.54
C ILE A 12 -14.38 -33.87 42.44
N ASN A 13 -15.66 -33.58 42.73
CA ASN A 13 -16.56 -32.93 41.77
C ASN A 13 -16.17 -31.48 41.46
N ASN A 14 -15.65 -30.73 42.43
CA ASN A 14 -15.15 -29.39 42.19
C ASN A 14 -13.84 -29.42 41.40
N LEU A 15 -12.94 -30.36 41.70
CA LEU A 15 -11.70 -30.56 40.97
C LEU A 15 -11.96 -30.94 39.50
N SER A 16 -12.90 -31.85 39.23
CA SER A 16 -13.24 -32.25 37.86
C SER A 16 -13.82 -31.10 37.04
N LYS A 17 -14.65 -30.23 37.64
CA LYS A 17 -15.16 -29.01 37.00
C LYS A 17 -14.04 -28.01 36.68
N ILE A 18 -13.10 -27.80 37.60
CA ILE A 18 -11.95 -26.91 37.38
C ILE A 18 -11.09 -27.44 36.24
N ILE A 19 -10.79 -28.74 36.24
CA ILE A 19 -10.02 -29.39 35.16
C ILE A 19 -10.75 -29.25 33.83
N PHE A 20 -12.06 -29.50 33.78
CA PHE A 20 -12.86 -29.36 32.57
C PHE A 20 -12.87 -27.93 32.02
N ILE A 21 -13.02 -26.93 32.89
CA ILE A 21 -12.94 -25.50 32.53
C ILE A 21 -11.54 -25.19 31.98
N PHE A 22 -10.49 -25.66 32.66
CA PHE A 22 -9.11 -25.44 32.21
C PHE A 22 -8.86 -26.04 30.82
N PHE A 23 -9.23 -27.29 30.57
CA PHE A 23 -9.07 -27.92 29.25
C PHE A 23 -9.92 -27.27 28.16
N ARG A 24 -11.06 -26.66 28.51
CA ARG A 24 -11.90 -25.94 27.54
C ARG A 24 -11.29 -24.62 27.10
N PHE A 25 -10.63 -23.89 28.00
CA PHE A 25 -10.09 -22.56 27.71
C PHE A 25 -8.60 -22.55 27.35
N MET A 26 -7.81 -23.55 27.78
CA MET A 26 -6.38 -23.65 27.49
C MET A 26 -6.05 -23.60 25.99
N PRO A 27 -6.78 -24.29 25.08
CA PRO A 27 -6.48 -24.20 23.65
C PRO A 27 -6.71 -22.80 23.08
N ILE A 28 -7.73 -22.08 23.58
CA ILE A 28 -8.07 -20.73 23.12
C ILE A 28 -7.01 -19.74 23.57
N THR A 29 -6.58 -19.81 24.83
CA THR A 29 -5.53 -18.92 25.35
C THR A 29 -4.19 -19.19 24.67
N LEU A 30 -3.85 -20.46 24.43
CA LEU A 30 -2.66 -20.84 23.67
C LEU A 30 -2.72 -20.28 22.24
N PHE A 31 -3.85 -20.47 21.54
CA PHE A 31 -4.04 -19.95 20.19
C PHE A 31 -3.87 -18.42 20.13
N LEU A 32 -4.52 -17.68 21.05
CA LEU A 32 -4.40 -16.22 21.11
C LEU A 32 -2.96 -15.78 21.41
N SER A 33 -2.24 -16.50 22.29
CA SER A 33 -0.85 -16.21 22.59
C SER A 33 0.08 -16.43 21.38
N CYS A 34 -0.14 -17.52 20.62
CA CYS A 34 0.60 -17.79 19.39
C CYS A 34 0.32 -16.72 18.32
N MET A 35 -0.95 -16.33 18.15
CA MET A 35 -1.33 -15.26 17.23
C MET A 35 -0.67 -13.93 17.61
N PHE A 36 -0.70 -13.56 18.89
CA PHE A 36 -0.06 -12.35 19.38
C PHE A 36 1.46 -12.37 19.20
N TYR A 37 2.11 -13.51 19.46
CA TYR A 37 3.53 -13.71 19.20
C TYR A 37 3.86 -13.54 17.72
N CYS A 38 3.12 -14.19 16.81
CA CYS A 38 3.32 -14.05 15.37
C CYS A 38 3.15 -12.60 14.90
N LEU A 39 2.17 -11.87 15.42
CA LEU A 39 1.97 -10.44 15.10
C LEU A 39 3.13 -9.59 15.58
N THR A 40 3.63 -9.85 16.79
CA THR A 40 4.77 -9.13 17.38
C THR A 40 6.04 -9.38 16.58
N VAL A 41 6.33 -10.65 16.25
CA VAL A 41 7.49 -11.02 15.41
C VAL A 41 7.40 -10.33 14.05
N ASN A 42 6.26 -10.42 13.35
CA ASN A 42 6.06 -9.76 12.05
C ASN A 42 6.26 -8.24 12.14
N PHE A 43 5.79 -7.60 13.22
CA PHE A 43 6.01 -6.17 13.44
C PHE A 43 7.49 -5.85 13.61
N THR A 44 8.21 -6.59 14.47
CA THR A 44 9.65 -6.38 14.71
C THR A 44 10.50 -6.66 13.47
N GLU A 45 10.16 -7.68 12.68
CA GLU A 45 10.84 -7.97 11.42
C GLU A 45 10.67 -6.82 10.43
N LYS A 46 9.45 -6.29 10.27
CA LYS A 46 9.20 -5.14 9.39
C LYS A 46 10.02 -3.92 9.80
N GLU A 47 10.13 -3.64 11.09
CA GLU A 47 10.98 -2.54 11.57
C GLU A 47 12.46 -2.79 11.27
N LYS A 48 12.95 -4.01 11.52
CA LYS A 48 14.34 -4.40 11.20
C LYS A 48 14.63 -4.26 9.71
N TYR A 49 13.75 -4.75 8.83
CA TYR A 49 13.89 -4.60 7.39
C TYR A 49 13.85 -3.14 6.96
N SER A 50 12.95 -2.33 7.51
CA SER A 50 12.90 -0.89 7.26
C SER A 50 14.21 -0.20 7.66
N HIS A 51 14.80 -0.60 8.80
CA HIS A 51 16.07 -0.06 9.27
C HIS A 51 17.25 -0.49 8.40
N ILE A 52 17.27 -1.75 7.95
CA ILE A 52 18.28 -2.25 7.00
C ILE A 52 18.17 -1.51 5.67
N GLN A 53 16.96 -1.33 5.13
CA GLN A 53 16.74 -0.57 3.89
C GLN A 53 17.18 0.89 4.01
N LYS A 54 16.96 1.53 5.17
CA LYS A 54 17.45 2.90 5.43
C LYS A 54 18.98 2.97 5.50
N ASN A 55 19.63 1.89 5.90
CA ASN A 55 21.09 1.79 6.12
C ASN A 55 21.84 1.15 4.96
N LEU A 56 21.15 0.58 3.96
CA LEU A 56 21.79 0.18 2.71
C LEU A 56 22.45 1.44 2.14
N ILE A 57 23.78 1.36 2.03
CA ILE A 57 24.62 2.43 1.50
C ILE A 57 23.97 2.86 0.19
N LYS A 58 23.54 4.12 0.13
CA LYS A 58 23.08 4.74 -1.12
C LYS A 58 24.27 4.75 -2.04
N VAL A 59 24.42 3.69 -2.84
CA VAL A 59 25.35 3.69 -3.96
C VAL A 59 24.89 4.86 -4.83
N PRO A 60 25.69 5.91 -4.99
CA PRO A 60 25.29 7.03 -5.82
C PRO A 60 25.05 6.49 -7.22
N VAL A 61 23.80 6.60 -7.65
CA VAL A 61 23.38 6.16 -8.98
C VAL A 61 23.94 7.17 -9.96
N LEU A 62 25.02 6.81 -10.65
CA LEU A 62 25.57 7.62 -11.73
C LEU A 62 24.81 7.25 -13.00
N PHE A 63 23.98 8.16 -13.47
CA PHE A 63 23.33 8.07 -14.77
C PHE A 63 23.78 9.24 -15.64
N GLU A 64 23.74 9.05 -16.96
CA GLU A 64 24.08 10.10 -17.91
C GLU A 64 23.16 11.31 -17.73
N ASN A 65 23.68 12.53 -17.89
CA ASN A 65 22.88 13.77 -17.91
C ASN A 65 21.94 13.87 -19.12
N LYS A 66 21.75 12.80 -19.88
CA LYS A 66 20.83 12.70 -21.01
C LYS A 66 19.56 11.99 -20.60
N SER A 67 18.43 12.41 -21.17
CA SER A 67 17.15 11.73 -20.98
C SER A 67 17.23 10.26 -21.43
N PRO A 68 16.57 9.33 -20.71
CA PRO A 68 16.52 7.93 -21.09
C PRO A 68 15.86 7.71 -22.45
N LEU A 69 16.30 6.68 -23.17
CA LEU A 69 15.62 6.25 -24.41
C LEU A 69 14.21 5.74 -24.07
N LYS A 70 13.22 6.11 -24.88
CA LYS A 70 11.81 5.72 -24.69
C LYS A 70 11.56 4.27 -25.11
N ASN A 71 11.97 3.32 -24.26
CA ASN A 71 11.81 1.89 -24.50
C ASN A 71 11.83 1.06 -23.21
N ASN A 72 11.47 -0.22 -23.32
CA ASN A 72 11.46 -1.17 -22.20
C ASN A 72 12.86 -1.45 -21.60
N GLN A 73 13.95 -1.21 -22.34
CA GLN A 73 15.30 -1.41 -21.82
C GLN A 73 15.66 -0.32 -20.81
N SER A 74 15.31 0.93 -21.09
CA SER A 74 15.46 2.03 -20.13
C SER A 74 14.59 1.84 -18.89
N ILE A 75 13.40 1.27 -19.01
CA ILE A 75 12.56 0.88 -17.86
C ILE A 75 13.31 -0.10 -16.96
N LYS A 76 13.83 -1.20 -17.54
CA LYS A 76 14.61 -2.21 -16.78
C LYS A 76 15.84 -1.59 -16.12
N LEU A 77 16.54 -0.73 -16.85
CA LEU A 77 17.71 -0.04 -16.34
C LEU A 77 17.34 0.90 -15.18
N ALA A 78 16.29 1.70 -15.32
CA ALA A 78 15.80 2.57 -14.25
C ALA A 78 15.37 1.77 -13.02
N MET A 79 14.66 0.65 -13.19
CA MET A 79 14.32 -0.23 -12.07
C MET A 79 15.57 -0.73 -11.34
N ALA A 80 16.61 -1.12 -12.05
CA ALA A 80 17.88 -1.53 -11.44
C ALA A 80 18.61 -0.36 -10.76
N LEU A 81 18.76 0.77 -11.46
CA LEU A 81 19.44 1.97 -11.00
C LEU A 81 18.84 2.49 -9.69
N PHE A 82 17.51 2.58 -9.62
CA PHE A 82 16.82 3.10 -8.43
C PHE A 82 16.40 2.01 -7.44
N SER A 83 16.85 0.76 -7.64
CA SER A 83 16.52 -0.39 -6.79
C SER A 83 15.01 -0.54 -6.58
N ILE A 84 14.23 -0.48 -7.66
CA ILE A 84 12.77 -0.55 -7.64
C ILE A 84 12.35 -2.01 -7.56
N ASP A 85 11.83 -2.39 -6.40
CA ASP A 85 11.47 -3.77 -6.13
C ASP A 85 10.07 -4.08 -6.69
N LYS A 86 10.02 -5.00 -7.65
CA LYS A 86 8.75 -5.45 -8.20
C LYS A 86 7.94 -6.19 -7.13
N ASN A 87 6.73 -5.71 -6.84
CA ASN A 87 5.77 -6.49 -6.07
C ASN A 87 5.35 -7.76 -6.85
N LYS A 88 5.16 -8.89 -6.16
CA LYS A 88 4.59 -10.14 -6.72
C LYS A 88 3.27 -9.92 -7.49
N ASN A 89 2.55 -8.85 -7.15
CA ASN A 89 1.28 -8.44 -7.73
C ASN A 89 1.43 -7.68 -9.08
N VAL A 90 2.63 -7.23 -9.45
CA VAL A 90 2.84 -6.41 -10.65
C VAL A 90 3.43 -7.26 -11.78
N ILE A 91 2.76 -7.26 -12.93
CA ILE A 91 3.34 -7.74 -14.20
C ILE A 91 4.40 -6.72 -14.62
N HIS A 92 5.49 -7.16 -15.24
CA HIS A 92 6.62 -6.28 -15.58
C HIS A 92 6.12 -5.01 -16.30
N PRO A 93 6.58 -3.79 -15.91
CA PRO A 93 6.12 -2.56 -16.53
C PRO A 93 6.40 -2.54 -18.04
N ILE A 94 5.49 -1.95 -18.80
CA ILE A 94 5.54 -1.90 -20.25
C ILE A 94 5.51 -0.43 -20.69
N TYR A 95 6.41 -0.07 -21.59
CA TYR A 95 6.38 1.22 -22.26
C TYR A 95 5.19 1.30 -23.23
N ASP A 96 4.39 2.37 -23.10
CA ASP A 96 3.26 2.68 -23.98
C ASP A 96 3.36 4.14 -24.47
N PRO A 97 3.72 4.38 -25.75
CA PRO A 97 3.84 5.73 -26.30
C PRO A 97 2.50 6.46 -26.42
N THR A 98 1.37 5.74 -26.36
CA THR A 98 0.03 6.32 -26.52
C THR A 98 -0.54 6.85 -25.20
N LEU A 99 0.13 6.57 -24.09
CA LEU A 99 -0.31 6.99 -22.77
C LEU A 99 -0.10 8.50 -22.58
N GLU A 100 -1.19 9.22 -22.33
CA GLU A 100 -1.16 10.67 -22.07
C GLU A 100 -0.54 11.04 -20.71
N TYR A 101 -0.47 10.06 -19.80
CA TYR A 101 0.05 10.20 -18.45
C TYR A 101 1.48 9.64 -18.32
N ARG A 102 2.15 9.96 -17.22
CA ARG A 102 3.50 9.41 -16.93
C ARG A 102 3.46 7.89 -16.74
N GLY A 103 2.46 7.42 -16.02
CA GLY A 103 2.28 6.02 -15.68
C GLY A 103 0.81 5.72 -15.47
N LEU A 104 0.47 4.43 -15.57
CA LEU A 104 -0.87 3.94 -15.31
C LEU A 104 -0.81 2.50 -14.80
N THR A 105 -1.39 2.27 -13.64
CA THR A 105 -1.58 0.91 -13.09
C THR A 105 -3.02 0.45 -13.30
N LEU A 106 -3.21 -0.58 -14.11
CA LEU A 106 -4.50 -1.23 -14.34
C LEU A 106 -4.59 -2.58 -13.63
N GLY A 107 -5.77 -2.90 -13.12
CA GLY A 107 -6.03 -4.16 -12.45
C GLY A 107 -7.52 -4.38 -12.18
N LYS A 108 -7.94 -5.64 -12.08
CA LYS A 108 -9.28 -5.99 -11.60
C LYS A 108 -9.28 -5.97 -10.08
N VAL A 109 -10.37 -5.51 -9.48
CA VAL A 109 -10.56 -5.42 -8.02
C VAL A 109 -10.19 -6.72 -7.30
N PHE A 110 -10.57 -7.87 -7.83
CA PHE A 110 -10.32 -9.19 -7.24
C PHE A 110 -9.08 -9.92 -7.79
N SER A 111 -8.31 -9.29 -8.68
CA SER A 111 -7.09 -9.88 -9.25
C SER A 111 -5.88 -9.45 -8.44
N GLU A 112 -5.01 -10.40 -8.11
CA GLU A 112 -3.70 -10.07 -7.54
C GLU A 112 -2.75 -9.45 -8.59
N LYS A 113 -2.96 -9.73 -9.88
CA LYS A 113 -2.10 -9.28 -10.97
C LYS A 113 -2.54 -7.92 -11.51
N ARG A 114 -1.56 -7.04 -11.70
CA ARG A 114 -1.69 -5.67 -12.20
C ARG A 114 -0.79 -5.46 -13.40
N LEU A 115 -1.29 -4.69 -14.36
CA LEU A 115 -0.56 -4.22 -15.52
C LEU A 115 -0.08 -2.81 -15.22
N VAL A 116 1.18 -2.53 -15.51
CA VAL A 116 1.77 -1.19 -15.33
C VAL A 116 2.24 -0.72 -16.68
N TYR A 117 1.76 0.44 -17.10
CA TYR A 117 2.15 1.14 -18.32
C TYR A 117 2.92 2.41 -17.97
N ILE A 118 3.93 2.72 -18.77
CA ILE A 118 4.79 3.89 -18.61
C ILE A 118 4.74 4.69 -19.91
N GLY A 119 4.33 5.95 -19.81
CA GLY A 119 4.17 6.86 -20.93
C GLY A 119 5.41 7.69 -21.23
N ASP A 120 5.36 8.41 -22.35
CA ASP A 120 6.46 9.23 -22.86
C ASP A 120 6.96 10.28 -21.88
N SER A 121 6.04 10.89 -21.13
CA SER A 121 6.34 11.96 -20.17
C SER A 121 7.17 11.48 -18.98
N ALA A 122 7.24 10.16 -18.70
CA ALA A 122 8.13 9.63 -17.68
C ALA A 122 9.61 9.68 -18.10
N PHE A 123 9.91 9.76 -19.40
CA PHE A 123 11.28 9.69 -19.93
C PHE A 123 11.98 11.04 -20.04
N GLU A 124 11.42 12.13 -19.51
CA GLU A 124 12.07 13.46 -19.54
C GLU A 124 13.43 13.47 -18.83
N SER A 125 13.55 12.71 -17.73
CA SER A 125 14.80 12.50 -16.99
C SER A 125 14.84 11.10 -16.37
N TRP A 126 16.05 10.61 -16.04
CA TRP A 126 16.19 9.36 -15.30
C TRP A 126 15.49 9.42 -13.94
N GLY A 127 15.56 10.57 -13.27
CA GLY A 127 14.91 10.75 -11.98
C GLY A 127 13.40 10.70 -12.06
N LEU A 128 12.82 11.33 -13.09
CA LEU A 128 11.37 11.27 -13.31
C LEU A 128 10.92 9.85 -13.66
N LEU A 129 11.66 9.14 -14.53
CA LEU A 129 11.36 7.74 -14.87
C LEU A 129 11.41 6.84 -13.64
N GLY A 130 12.45 6.98 -12.81
CA GLY A 130 12.58 6.22 -11.56
C GLY A 130 11.46 6.51 -10.57
N SER A 131 11.10 7.79 -10.42
CA SER A 131 10.02 8.24 -9.55
C SER A 131 8.66 7.70 -10.00
N THR A 132 8.35 7.77 -11.30
CA THR A 132 7.14 7.20 -11.89
C THR A 132 7.09 5.69 -11.73
N LEU A 133 8.20 4.98 -11.99
CA LEU A 133 8.23 3.53 -11.81
C LEU A 133 7.98 3.14 -10.35
N ALA A 134 8.52 3.87 -9.37
CA ALA A 134 8.26 3.60 -7.97
C ALA A 134 6.80 3.91 -7.58
N HIS A 135 6.23 4.99 -8.12
CA HIS A 135 4.82 5.34 -7.97
C HIS A 135 3.92 4.19 -8.40
N GLU A 136 4.09 3.68 -9.63
CA GLU A 136 3.26 2.59 -10.15
C GLU A 136 3.57 1.23 -9.52
N VAL A 137 4.85 0.86 -9.44
CA VAL A 137 5.25 -0.52 -9.10
C VAL A 137 5.29 -0.76 -7.59
N GLU A 138 5.84 0.18 -6.82
CA GLU A 138 6.03 -0.01 -5.38
C GLU A 138 4.82 0.44 -4.58
N VAL A 139 4.14 1.52 -5.00
CA VAL A 139 2.96 2.04 -4.29
C VAL A 139 1.70 1.41 -4.86
N HIS A 140 1.33 1.71 -6.10
CA HIS A 140 0.12 1.12 -6.69
C HIS A 140 0.21 -0.39 -6.79
N GLY A 141 1.39 -1.00 -6.94
CA GLY A 141 1.54 -2.45 -6.85
C GLY A 141 1.14 -3.08 -5.50
N LYS A 142 1.24 -2.33 -4.39
CA LYS A 142 0.94 -2.78 -3.02
C LYS A 142 -0.45 -2.41 -2.52
N GLN A 143 -1.07 -1.37 -3.06
CA GLN A 143 -2.38 -0.91 -2.62
C GLN A 143 -3.48 -1.96 -2.81
N SER A 144 -4.57 -1.93 -2.05
CA SER A 144 -5.69 -2.85 -2.27
C SER A 144 -6.78 -2.16 -3.09
N PHE A 145 -7.05 -2.65 -4.31
CA PHE A 145 -8.12 -2.09 -5.15
C PHE A 145 -9.50 -2.31 -4.51
N ILE A 146 -9.70 -3.45 -3.82
CA ILE A 146 -10.92 -3.67 -3.01
C ILE A 146 -11.07 -2.58 -1.95
N LYS A 147 -9.99 -2.22 -1.26
CA LYS A 147 -10.03 -1.18 -0.23
C LYS A 147 -10.35 0.19 -0.85
N ILE A 148 -9.76 0.51 -2.00
CA ILE A 148 -10.01 1.75 -2.74
C ILE A 148 -11.49 1.84 -3.12
N GLU A 149 -12.02 0.81 -3.78
CA GLU A 149 -13.44 0.75 -4.19
C GLU A 149 -14.40 0.79 -3.01
N PHE A 150 -14.05 0.13 -1.89
CA PHE A 150 -14.86 0.19 -0.68
C PHE A 150 -14.92 1.61 -0.11
N ILE A 151 -13.81 2.34 -0.13
CA ILE A 151 -13.78 3.75 0.30
C ILE A 151 -14.58 4.63 -0.67
N ASN A 152 -14.46 4.42 -1.98
CA ASN A 152 -15.27 5.11 -2.99
C ASN A 152 -16.77 4.91 -2.71
N PHE A 153 -17.19 3.65 -2.52
CA PHE A 153 -18.57 3.31 -2.20
C PHE A 153 -19.05 3.94 -0.89
N LEU A 154 -18.29 3.82 0.19
CA LEU A 154 -18.67 4.37 1.50
C LEU A 154 -18.83 5.89 1.43
N TYR A 155 -17.91 6.57 0.74
CA TYR A 155 -17.96 8.01 0.55
C TYR A 155 -19.23 8.44 -0.20
N GLN A 156 -19.58 7.72 -1.28
CA GLN A 156 -20.82 7.96 -2.04
C GLN A 156 -22.08 7.77 -1.20
N VAL A 157 -22.14 6.69 -0.41
CA VAL A 157 -23.27 6.44 0.50
C VAL A 157 -23.42 7.58 1.52
N LEU A 158 -22.32 8.04 2.10
CA LEU A 158 -22.33 9.14 3.08
C LEU A 158 -22.80 10.46 2.45
N ILE A 159 -22.36 10.77 1.23
CA ILE A 159 -22.85 11.94 0.49
C ILE A 159 -24.35 11.83 0.25
N ASN A 160 -24.83 10.68 -0.23
CA ASN A 160 -26.25 10.48 -0.51
C ASN A 160 -27.12 10.63 0.75
N ILE A 161 -26.69 10.06 1.87
CA ILE A 161 -27.35 10.22 3.18
C ILE A 161 -27.36 11.71 3.57
N ARG A 162 -26.22 12.40 3.48
CA ARG A 162 -26.12 13.83 3.82
C ARG A 162 -27.04 14.68 2.93
N ASN A 163 -27.03 14.46 1.62
CA ASN A 163 -27.83 15.23 0.68
C ASN A 163 -29.33 14.99 0.92
N TYR A 164 -29.72 13.75 1.23
CA TYR A 164 -31.09 13.40 1.64
C TYR A 164 -31.50 14.11 2.94
N LEU A 165 -30.65 14.08 3.97
CA LEU A 165 -30.95 14.65 5.28
C LEU A 165 -30.97 16.18 5.30
N PHE A 166 -30.06 16.83 4.56
CA PHE A 166 -29.85 18.28 4.65
C PHE A 166 -30.37 19.06 3.44
N LYS A 167 -31.02 18.41 2.46
CA LYS A 167 -31.47 19.00 1.18
C LYS A 167 -30.40 19.90 0.53
N TYR A 168 -29.15 19.49 0.70
CA TYR A 168 -28.00 20.26 0.23
C TYR A 168 -27.57 19.67 -1.11
N GLU A 169 -27.74 20.43 -2.19
CA GLU A 169 -27.16 20.09 -3.49
C GLU A 169 -25.67 20.41 -3.44
N HIS A 170 -24.88 19.41 -3.06
CA HIS A 170 -23.44 19.55 -3.08
C HIS A 170 -22.93 19.48 -4.53
N LYS A 171 -22.26 20.55 -4.97
CA LYS A 171 -21.70 20.70 -6.33
C LYS A 171 -20.38 19.97 -6.57
N ILE A 172 -19.84 19.29 -5.56
CA ILE A 172 -18.50 18.71 -5.65
C ILE A 172 -18.59 17.22 -5.93
N GLU A 173 -18.24 16.85 -7.15
CA GLU A 173 -18.01 15.50 -7.65
C GLU A 173 -16.70 14.95 -7.09
N TYR A 174 -16.77 14.14 -6.04
CA TYR A 174 -15.69 13.20 -5.75
C TYR A 174 -16.24 11.80 -5.87
N ASN A 175 -16.51 11.39 -7.11
CA ASN A 175 -17.00 10.03 -7.35
C ASN A 175 -15.97 8.96 -6.93
N ASN A 176 -14.69 9.33 -6.88
CA ASN A 176 -13.54 8.44 -6.67
C ASN A 176 -12.63 8.87 -5.50
N TYR A 177 -13.19 9.18 -4.32
CA TYR A 177 -12.42 9.66 -3.15
C TYR A 177 -11.31 8.70 -2.66
N GLY A 178 -11.57 7.40 -2.68
CA GLY A 178 -10.58 6.36 -2.40
C GLY A 178 -9.43 6.36 -3.41
N THR A 179 -9.73 6.55 -4.70
CA THR A 179 -8.72 6.68 -5.76
C THR A 179 -7.86 7.92 -5.52
N TYR A 180 -8.49 9.05 -5.18
CA TYR A 180 -7.78 10.27 -4.78
C TYR A 180 -6.80 10.03 -3.62
N LEU A 181 -7.21 9.30 -2.58
CA LEU A 181 -6.33 8.97 -1.45
C LEU A 181 -5.16 8.08 -1.88
N ALA A 182 -5.41 7.13 -2.78
CA ALA A 182 -4.40 6.23 -3.32
C ALA A 182 -3.34 6.96 -4.15
N GLU A 183 -3.76 7.84 -5.06
CA GLU A 183 -2.86 8.71 -5.83
C GLU A 183 -2.05 9.62 -4.92
N ARG A 184 -2.70 10.25 -3.94
CA ARG A 184 -2.04 11.14 -2.99
C ARG A 184 -0.98 10.42 -2.17
N GLU A 185 -1.20 9.16 -1.80
CA GLU A 185 -0.19 8.31 -1.17
C GLU A 185 1.03 8.12 -2.08
N ALA A 186 0.80 7.83 -3.37
CA ALA A 186 1.86 7.60 -4.33
C ALA A 186 2.70 8.86 -4.62
N TYR A 187 2.09 10.02 -4.80
CA TYR A 187 2.83 11.28 -4.92
C TYR A 187 3.61 11.65 -3.66
N ASN A 188 3.05 11.41 -2.47
CA ASN A 188 3.79 11.63 -1.22
C ASN A 188 5.00 10.70 -1.11
N TYR A 189 4.89 9.47 -1.61
CA TYR A 189 6.00 8.54 -1.69
C TYR A 189 7.12 9.07 -2.61
N GLU A 190 6.78 9.55 -3.82
CA GLU A 190 7.74 10.16 -4.74
C GLU A 190 8.50 11.33 -4.07
N ILE A 191 7.76 12.28 -3.50
CA ILE A 191 8.35 13.49 -2.87
C ILE A 191 9.24 13.13 -1.68
N LYS A 192 8.80 12.19 -0.83
CA LYS A 192 9.58 11.72 0.34
C LYS A 192 10.89 11.04 -0.10
N ASN A 193 10.87 10.36 -1.24
CA ASN A 193 12.01 9.64 -1.79
C ASN A 193 12.76 10.44 -2.89
N LYS A 194 12.56 11.75 -2.98
CA LYS A 194 13.20 12.59 -4.01
C LYS A 194 14.72 12.40 -4.15
N ASN A 195 15.41 12.17 -3.03
CA ASN A 195 16.86 11.94 -3.02
C ASN A 195 17.25 10.58 -3.59
N ARG A 196 16.38 9.58 -3.52
CA ARG A 196 16.59 8.26 -4.15
C ARG A 196 16.54 8.41 -5.67
N PHE A 197 15.62 9.22 -6.17
CA PHE A 197 15.41 9.43 -7.61
C PHE A 197 16.22 10.62 -8.16
N LEU A 198 16.98 11.34 -7.33
CA LEU A 198 17.73 12.53 -7.74
C LEU A 198 16.84 13.59 -8.44
N LEU A 199 15.61 13.77 -7.95
CA LEU A 199 14.68 14.75 -8.52
C LEU A 199 15.21 16.17 -8.37
N ASN A 200 15.14 16.94 -9.44
CA ASN A 200 15.49 18.35 -9.43
C ASN A 200 14.36 19.19 -8.79
N GLN A 201 14.64 20.46 -8.50
CA GLN A 201 13.69 21.35 -7.83
C GLN A 201 12.39 21.57 -8.63
N ASN A 202 12.48 21.60 -9.97
CA ASN A 202 11.31 21.81 -10.84
C ASN A 202 10.42 20.56 -10.88
N GLU A 203 11.02 19.37 -10.91
CA GLU A 203 10.31 18.09 -10.81
C GLU A 203 9.61 17.97 -9.45
N GLU A 204 10.31 18.25 -8.34
CA GLU A 204 9.71 18.24 -7.00
C GLU A 204 8.52 19.22 -6.90
N LYS A 205 8.68 20.44 -7.45
CA LYS A 205 7.62 21.44 -7.46
C LYS A 205 6.41 20.98 -8.29
N SER A 206 6.66 20.36 -9.44
CA SER A 206 5.62 19.84 -10.33
C SER A 206 4.84 18.70 -9.67
N LEU A 207 5.53 17.77 -9.00
CA LEU A 207 4.88 16.68 -8.25
C LEU A 207 4.03 17.20 -7.09
N LYS A 208 4.51 18.19 -6.34
CA LYS A 208 3.71 18.85 -5.29
C LYS A 208 2.47 19.52 -5.87
N ALA A 209 2.62 20.23 -6.99
CA ALA A 209 1.49 20.88 -7.66
C ALA A 209 0.44 19.87 -8.16
N ILE A 210 0.88 18.71 -8.68
CA ILE A 210 -0.06 17.64 -9.09
C ILE A 210 -0.81 17.10 -7.88
N ARG A 211 -0.09 16.71 -6.82
CA ARG A 211 -0.65 16.21 -5.56
C ARG A 211 -1.70 17.15 -4.95
N ASP A 212 -1.42 18.45 -4.96
CA ASP A 212 -2.25 19.43 -4.25
C ASP A 212 -3.42 19.94 -5.10
N ASN A 213 -3.26 20.01 -6.43
CA ASN A 213 -4.21 20.73 -7.30
C ASN A 213 -4.77 19.92 -8.47
N LYS A 214 -4.07 18.89 -8.97
CA LYS A 214 -4.48 18.17 -10.20
C LYS A 214 -5.07 16.79 -9.97
N LEU A 215 -4.92 16.21 -8.78
CA LEU A 215 -5.56 14.92 -8.45
C LEU A 215 -7.09 14.95 -8.60
N TYR A 216 -7.70 16.14 -8.62
CA TYR A 216 -9.14 16.33 -8.76
C TYR A 216 -9.61 16.55 -10.21
N LEU A 217 -8.69 16.78 -11.15
CA LEU A 217 -9.00 17.09 -12.55
C LEU A 217 -8.76 15.90 -13.49
N CYS A 218 -8.08 14.87 -13.01
CA CYS A 218 -7.95 13.61 -13.72
C CYS A 218 -9.12 12.73 -13.27
N ASP A 219 -10.19 12.72 -14.07
CA ASP A 219 -11.09 11.57 -14.12
C ASP A 219 -10.23 10.36 -14.53
N ILE A 220 -9.69 9.63 -13.53
CA ILE A 220 -9.15 8.28 -13.71
C ILE A 220 -10.34 7.32 -13.83
#